data_AF-A0A3D1TS83-F1
#
_entry.id   AF-A0A3D1TS83-F1
#
_cell.length_a   1.000
_cell.length_b   1.000
_cell.length_c   1.000
_cell.angle_alpha   90.00
_cell.angle_beta   90.00
_cell.angle_gamma   90.00
#
_symmetry.space_group_name_H-M   'P 1'
#
loop_
_entity.id
_entity.type
_entity.pdbx_description
1 polymer ?
#
loop_
_entity_poly.entity_id
_entity_poly.type
_entity_poly.pdbx_seq_one_letter_code
_entity_poly.pdbx_strand_id
1 'polypeptide(L)'
;MKPSASLDRVDFAARRRLRRLRELAIGIQFLSGWSLEAHMSYVVVELVSTWSNFARSFFLSCTREATGTRGTIVRIAGGPLTYDQALGNAVLHWRPKAESLPGGAWHRRDEPAWHDPQVLVTACQLIGSSNVSDVQRAFSAGSRVFSDLPVFRNFYAHRGQQTQRAAVDLASINGVAVRRRLPNGKTANKRPSEVLFSQPIAKRSPLLLEWLDDISFTVEFLCE
;
A
#
# COMPACT_ATOMS: atom_id res chain seq x y z
N MET A 1 0.66 -11.93 -4.50
CA MET A 1 1.46 -12.61 -3.47
C MET A 1 0.65 -13.81 -2.99
N LYS A 2 1.27 -14.91 -2.55
CA LYS A 2 0.52 -16.09 -2.08
C LYS A 2 0.51 -16.09 -0.55
N PRO A 3 -0.65 -16.26 0.12
CA PRO A 3 -0.68 -16.48 1.56
C PRO A 3 0.14 -17.71 1.95
N SER A 4 0.72 -17.71 3.15
CA SER A 4 1.58 -18.79 3.63
C SER A 4 1.44 -18.99 5.14
N ALA A 5 1.72 -20.22 5.61
CA ALA A 5 1.76 -20.51 7.05
C ALA A 5 3.00 -19.89 7.75
N SER A 6 3.96 -19.36 6.99
CA SER A 6 5.12 -18.64 7.51
C SER A 6 5.08 -17.21 6.96
N LEU A 7 5.02 -16.24 7.86
CA LEU A 7 5.00 -14.81 7.50
C LEU A 7 6.31 -14.37 6.87
N ASP A 8 7.43 -15.04 7.15
CA ASP A 8 8.73 -14.82 6.51
C ASP A 8 8.65 -14.91 4.98
N ARG A 9 7.83 -15.85 4.47
CA ARG A 9 7.66 -16.01 3.02
C ARG A 9 6.87 -14.86 2.41
N VAL A 10 5.92 -14.32 3.16
CA VAL A 10 5.10 -13.16 2.76
C VAL A 10 5.96 -11.89 2.81
N ASP A 11 6.71 -11.69 3.90
CA ASP A 11 7.70 -10.63 4.08
C ASP A 11 8.74 -10.63 2.94
N PHE A 12 9.42 -11.76 2.75
CA PHE A 12 10.45 -11.90 1.71
C PHE A 12 9.91 -11.55 0.32
N ALA A 13 8.72 -12.06 -0.03
CA ALA A 13 8.10 -11.77 -1.32
C ALA A 13 7.74 -10.28 -1.48
N ALA A 14 7.29 -9.62 -0.41
CA ALA A 14 6.97 -8.21 -0.38
C ALA A 14 8.23 -7.33 -0.49
N ARG A 15 9.20 -7.55 0.39
CA ARG A 15 10.45 -6.79 0.44
C ARG A 15 11.27 -6.94 -0.83
N ARG A 16 11.28 -8.13 -1.46
CA ARG A 16 11.92 -8.32 -2.78
C ARG A 16 11.31 -7.41 -3.85
N ARG A 17 9.98 -7.25 -3.87
CA ARG A 17 9.30 -6.35 -4.80
C ARG A 17 9.57 -4.89 -4.47
N LEU A 18 9.47 -4.51 -3.20
CA LEU A 18 9.74 -3.14 -2.75
C LEU A 18 11.18 -2.69 -3.04
N ARG A 19 12.16 -3.58 -2.83
CA ARG A 19 13.58 -3.32 -3.18
C ARG A 19 13.75 -3.05 -4.67
N ARG A 20 13.15 -3.86 -5.54
CA ARG A 20 13.16 -3.64 -6.99
C ARG A 20 12.52 -2.30 -7.35
N LEU A 21 11.38 -1.96 -6.75
CA LEU A 21 10.72 -0.67 -7.00
C LEU A 21 11.57 0.51 -6.53
N ARG A 22 12.30 0.36 -5.42
CA ARG A 22 13.27 1.34 -4.94
C ARG A 22 14.44 1.54 -5.89
N GLU A 23 15.04 0.47 -6.38
CA GLU A 23 16.11 0.54 -7.39
C GLU A 23 15.65 1.28 -8.66
N LEU A 24 14.43 0.97 -9.13
CA LEU A 24 13.82 1.69 -10.24
C LEU A 24 13.60 3.17 -9.89
N ALA A 25 13.03 3.48 -8.73
CA ALA A 25 12.78 4.85 -8.30
C ALA A 25 14.06 5.71 -8.25
N ILE A 26 15.18 5.13 -7.80
CA ILE A 26 16.50 5.77 -7.82
C ILE A 26 16.94 6.03 -9.27
N GLY A 27 16.75 5.07 -10.18
CA GLY A 27 17.12 5.23 -11.59
C GLY A 27 16.29 6.29 -12.33
N ILE A 28 15.03 6.50 -11.93
CA ILE A 28 14.13 7.44 -12.62
C ILE A 28 14.62 8.90 -12.52
N GLN A 29 15.41 9.26 -11.51
CA GLN A 29 15.94 10.64 -11.35
C GLN A 29 16.79 11.11 -12.55
N PHE A 30 17.32 10.17 -13.34
CA PHE A 30 18.11 10.45 -14.54
C PHE A 30 17.26 10.50 -15.82
N LEU A 31 15.96 10.22 -15.73
CA LEU A 31 15.05 10.23 -16.87
C LEU A 31 14.36 11.59 -17.00
N SER A 32 13.92 11.91 -18.20
CA SER A 32 13.15 13.12 -18.49
C SER A 32 12.00 12.83 -19.46
N GLY A 33 11.10 13.80 -19.60
CA GLY A 33 10.01 13.75 -20.58
C GLY A 33 9.07 12.55 -20.40
N TRP A 34 8.81 11.85 -21.50
CA TRP A 34 7.87 10.72 -21.51
C TRP A 34 8.39 9.50 -20.74
N SER A 35 9.69 9.19 -20.84
CA SER A 35 10.29 8.05 -20.16
C SER A 35 10.17 8.16 -18.64
N LEU A 36 10.37 9.37 -18.11
CA LEU A 36 10.14 9.70 -16.70
C LEU A 36 8.70 9.37 -16.27
N GLU A 37 7.71 9.87 -17.01
CA GLU A 37 6.30 9.66 -16.68
C GLU A 37 5.87 8.19 -16.80
N ALA A 38 6.40 7.45 -17.78
CA ALA A 38 6.11 6.03 -17.95
C ALA A 38 6.64 5.20 -16.78
N HIS A 39 7.91 5.42 -16.39
CA HIS A 39 8.50 4.69 -15.26
C HIS A 39 7.89 5.09 -13.93
N MET A 40 7.59 6.39 -13.73
CA MET A 40 6.90 6.85 -12.52
C MET A 40 5.51 6.22 -12.40
N SER A 41 4.75 6.19 -13.50
CA SER A 41 3.46 5.53 -13.58
C SER A 41 3.56 4.05 -13.19
N TYR A 42 4.56 3.35 -13.71
CA TYR A 42 4.81 1.95 -13.36
C TYR A 42 5.11 1.78 -11.87
N VAL A 43 6.07 2.55 -11.31
CA VAL A 43 6.47 2.40 -9.91
C VAL A 43 5.31 2.69 -8.96
N VAL A 44 4.55 3.76 -9.18
CA VAL A 44 3.42 4.13 -8.31
C VAL A 44 2.32 3.07 -8.35
N VAL A 45 1.94 2.60 -9.54
CA VAL A 45 0.90 1.57 -9.70
C VAL A 45 1.34 0.24 -9.07
N GLU A 46 2.58 -0.17 -9.31
CA GLU A 46 3.12 -1.40 -8.73
C GLU A 46 3.32 -1.30 -7.21
N LEU A 47 3.62 -0.11 -6.67
CA LEU A 47 3.75 0.09 -5.23
C LEU A 47 2.40 -0.12 -4.52
N VAL A 48 1.33 0.52 -4.99
CA VAL A 48 -0.03 0.30 -4.45
C VAL A 48 -0.45 -1.16 -4.59
N SER A 49 -0.16 -1.76 -5.75
CA SER A 49 -0.51 -3.16 -6.01
C SER A 49 0.29 -4.11 -5.11
N THR A 50 1.56 -3.81 -4.84
CA THR A 50 2.41 -4.59 -3.94
C THR A 50 1.88 -4.52 -2.52
N TRP A 51 1.56 -3.31 -2.02
CA TRP A 51 0.96 -3.11 -0.71
C TRP A 51 -0.39 -3.84 -0.57
N SER A 52 -1.32 -3.63 -1.51
CA SER A 52 -2.65 -4.29 -1.49
C SER A 52 -2.53 -5.81 -1.47
N ASN A 53 -1.62 -6.36 -2.28
CA ASN A 53 -1.39 -7.80 -2.33
C ASN A 53 -0.73 -8.35 -1.06
N PHE A 54 0.16 -7.57 -0.45
CA PHE A 54 0.76 -7.90 0.84
C PHE A 54 -0.31 -7.93 1.93
N ALA A 55 -1.06 -6.83 2.13
CA ALA A 55 -2.08 -6.72 3.17
C ALA A 55 -3.11 -7.85 3.08
N ARG A 56 -3.61 -8.13 1.87
CA ARG A 56 -4.49 -9.28 1.60
C ARG A 56 -3.84 -10.61 1.96
N SER A 57 -2.59 -10.84 1.55
CA SER A 57 -1.90 -12.12 1.81
C SER A 57 -1.56 -12.30 3.28
N PHE A 58 -1.19 -11.22 3.96
CA PHE A 58 -0.92 -11.17 5.38
C PHE A 58 -2.18 -11.53 6.19
N PHE A 59 -3.31 -10.88 5.90
CA PHE A 59 -4.60 -11.21 6.51
C PHE A 59 -4.95 -12.69 6.34
N LEU A 60 -4.88 -13.21 5.11
CA LEU A 60 -5.18 -14.62 4.84
C LEU A 60 -4.18 -15.59 5.47
N SER A 61 -2.94 -15.17 5.69
CA SER A 61 -1.95 -15.98 6.41
C SER A 61 -2.30 -16.04 7.89
N CYS A 62 -2.69 -14.92 8.49
CA CYS A 62 -3.15 -14.85 9.88
C CYS A 62 -4.36 -15.77 10.13
N THR A 63 -5.30 -15.87 9.18
CA THR A 63 -6.50 -16.72 9.34
C THR A 63 -6.19 -18.21 9.44
N ARG A 64 -4.97 -18.63 9.09
CA ARG A 64 -4.46 -20.00 9.20
C ARG A 64 -3.42 -20.16 10.30
N GLU A 65 -3.39 -19.23 11.24
CA GLU A 65 -2.44 -19.20 12.35
C GLU A 65 -0.98 -19.20 11.89
N ALA A 66 -0.65 -18.34 10.92
CA ALA A 66 0.71 -18.22 10.43
C ALA A 66 1.70 -17.87 11.56
N THR A 67 2.91 -18.41 11.41
CA THR A 67 4.04 -18.15 12.29
C THR A 67 4.81 -16.92 11.81
N GLY A 68 5.01 -15.95 12.69
CA GLY A 68 5.86 -14.77 12.52
C GLY A 68 7.34 -15.13 12.44
N THR A 69 8.16 -14.17 12.04
CA THR A 69 9.62 -14.35 11.89
C THR A 69 10.32 -14.68 13.20
N ARG A 70 9.73 -14.32 14.34
CA ARG A 70 10.24 -14.65 15.67
C ARG A 70 9.67 -15.94 16.26
N GLY A 71 8.92 -16.72 15.46
CA GLY A 71 8.27 -17.94 15.91
C GLY A 71 6.94 -17.73 16.65
N THR A 72 6.47 -16.50 16.75
CA THR A 72 5.16 -16.15 17.32
C THR A 72 4.04 -16.69 16.42
N ILE A 73 3.05 -17.35 17.00
CA ILE A 73 1.90 -17.87 16.23
C ILE A 73 0.74 -16.89 16.37
N VAL A 74 0.20 -16.42 15.24
CA VAL A 74 -1.03 -15.63 15.24
C VAL A 74 -2.20 -16.57 15.58
N ARG A 75 -2.97 -16.29 16.63
CA ARG A 75 -4.12 -17.12 17.03
C ARG A 75 -5.43 -16.45 16.64
N ILE A 76 -6.42 -17.26 16.26
CA ILE A 76 -7.76 -16.79 15.88
C ILE A 76 -8.76 -17.30 16.93
N ALA A 77 -9.58 -16.40 17.51
CA ALA A 77 -10.47 -16.74 18.62
C ALA A 77 -11.44 -17.91 18.36
N GLY A 78 -11.81 -18.14 17.09
CA GLY A 78 -12.66 -19.26 16.65
C GLY A 78 -11.91 -20.43 16.01
N GLY A 79 -10.57 -20.43 16.04
CA GLY A 79 -9.73 -21.39 15.31
C GLY A 79 -9.46 -21.01 13.85
N PRO A 80 -8.66 -21.82 13.14
CA PRO A 80 -8.23 -21.51 11.77
C PRO A 80 -9.40 -21.55 10.78
N LEU A 81 -9.43 -20.58 9.87
CA LEU A 81 -10.44 -20.44 8.81
C LEU A 81 -9.86 -20.85 7.45
N THR A 82 -10.72 -21.34 6.56
CA THR A 82 -10.35 -21.41 5.14
C THR A 82 -10.21 -20.01 4.56
N TYR A 83 -9.46 -19.85 3.47
CA TYR A 83 -9.30 -18.55 2.83
C TYR A 83 -10.65 -17.99 2.34
N ASP A 84 -11.54 -18.84 1.85
CA ASP A 84 -12.85 -18.40 1.36
C ASP A 84 -13.79 -17.97 2.50
N GLN A 85 -13.74 -18.63 3.66
CA GLN A 85 -14.45 -18.19 4.86
C GLN A 85 -13.94 -16.83 5.36
N ALA A 86 -12.61 -16.69 5.45
CA ALA A 86 -11.98 -15.43 5.87
C ALA A 86 -12.28 -14.28 4.90
N LEU A 87 -12.19 -14.52 3.59
CA LEU A 87 -12.59 -13.55 2.58
C LEU A 87 -14.07 -13.24 2.66
N GLY A 88 -14.93 -14.23 2.90
CA GLY A 88 -16.36 -14.01 3.04
C GLY A 88 -16.72 -13.11 4.21
N ASN A 89 -16.10 -13.31 5.37
CA ASN A 89 -16.27 -12.44 6.53
C ASN A 89 -15.87 -10.99 6.21
N ALA A 90 -14.74 -10.80 5.51
CA ALA A 90 -14.33 -9.48 5.07
C ALA A 90 -15.32 -8.90 4.03
N VAL A 91 -15.60 -9.61 2.94
CA VAL A 91 -16.50 -9.15 1.87
C VAL A 91 -17.87 -8.76 2.42
N LEU A 92 -18.50 -9.61 3.24
CA LEU A 92 -19.83 -9.34 3.78
C LEU A 92 -19.85 -8.16 4.75
N HIS A 93 -18.72 -7.82 5.39
CA HIS A 93 -18.62 -6.63 6.22
C HIS A 93 -18.70 -5.33 5.38
N TRP A 94 -17.97 -5.23 4.27
CA TRP A 94 -17.97 -4.04 3.41
C TRP A 94 -19.08 -4.06 2.33
N ARG A 95 -19.55 -5.25 1.96
CA ARG A 95 -20.60 -5.47 0.95
C ARG A 95 -21.57 -6.54 1.44
N PRO A 96 -22.52 -6.19 2.34
CA PRO A 96 -23.46 -7.15 2.93
C PRO A 96 -24.37 -7.88 1.94
N LYS A 97 -24.48 -7.37 0.71
CA LYS A 97 -25.31 -7.92 -0.37
C LYS A 97 -24.50 -8.69 -1.43
N ALA A 98 -23.20 -8.86 -1.23
CA ALA A 98 -22.38 -9.62 -2.15
C ALA A 98 -22.69 -11.12 -2.01
N GLU A 99 -22.69 -11.82 -3.15
CA GLU A 99 -22.94 -13.26 -3.19
C GLU A 99 -21.66 -14.00 -3.54
N SER A 100 -21.43 -15.13 -2.88
CA SER A 100 -20.33 -16.03 -3.22
C SER A 100 -20.59 -16.73 -4.55
N LEU A 101 -19.51 -17.02 -5.28
CA LEU A 101 -19.53 -17.89 -6.45
C LEU A 101 -19.94 -19.33 -6.07
N PRO A 102 -20.37 -20.14 -7.05
CA PRO A 102 -20.49 -21.59 -6.86
C PRO A 102 -19.18 -22.16 -6.30
N GLY A 103 -19.27 -22.91 -5.20
CA GLY A 103 -18.10 -23.43 -4.47
C GLY A 103 -17.59 -22.54 -3.33
N GLY A 104 -18.25 -21.42 -3.04
CA GLY A 104 -17.95 -20.57 -1.88
C GLY A 104 -16.85 -19.53 -2.08
N ALA A 105 -16.24 -19.48 -3.27
CA ALA A 105 -15.24 -18.48 -3.61
C ALA A 105 -15.85 -17.08 -3.76
N TRP A 106 -15.04 -16.04 -3.59
CA TRP A 106 -15.48 -14.64 -3.70
C TRP A 106 -14.86 -13.95 -4.91
N HIS A 107 -15.63 -13.07 -5.55
CA HIS A 107 -15.08 -12.24 -6.61
C HIS A 107 -14.11 -11.20 -6.05
N ARG A 108 -12.95 -11.06 -6.72
CA ARG A 108 -11.96 -10.02 -6.36
C ARG A 108 -12.50 -8.60 -6.37
N ARG A 109 -13.54 -8.32 -7.16
CA ARG A 109 -14.17 -6.99 -7.23
C ARG A 109 -14.99 -6.66 -5.98
N ASP A 110 -15.39 -7.68 -5.23
CA ASP A 110 -16.21 -7.58 -4.02
C ASP A 110 -15.37 -7.56 -2.75
N GLU A 111 -14.10 -7.97 -2.86
CA GLU A 111 -13.12 -7.79 -1.81
C GLU A 111 -12.95 -6.31 -1.41
N PRO A 112 -12.66 -6.03 -0.13
CA PRO A 112 -12.46 -4.67 0.33
C PRO A 112 -11.18 -4.05 -0.24
N ALA A 113 -11.04 -2.74 -0.07
CA ALA A 113 -9.89 -1.99 -0.54
C ALA A 113 -8.65 -2.29 0.32
N TRP A 114 -7.97 -3.42 0.06
CA TRP A 114 -6.82 -3.90 0.86
C TRP A 114 -5.64 -2.93 0.99
N HIS A 115 -5.57 -1.85 0.19
CA HIS A 115 -4.58 -0.80 0.39
C HIS A 115 -4.88 0.12 1.58
N ASP A 116 -6.14 0.17 2.04
CA ASP A 116 -6.56 0.95 3.20
C ASP A 116 -6.16 0.20 4.49
N PRO A 117 -5.34 0.79 5.36
CA PRO A 117 -4.97 0.20 6.65
C PRO A 117 -6.16 -0.14 7.54
N GLN A 118 -7.24 0.66 7.50
CA GLN A 118 -8.43 0.40 8.31
C GLN A 118 -9.14 -0.88 7.88
N VAL A 119 -9.10 -1.20 6.58
CA VAL A 119 -9.61 -2.48 6.07
C VAL A 119 -8.85 -3.63 6.72
N LEU A 120 -7.52 -3.56 6.79
CA LEU A 120 -6.71 -4.62 7.38
C LEU A 120 -6.97 -4.76 8.89
N VAL A 121 -6.98 -3.65 9.63
CA VAL A 121 -7.27 -3.62 11.08
C VAL A 121 -8.64 -4.26 11.36
N THR A 122 -9.68 -3.78 10.68
CA THR A 122 -11.05 -4.28 10.87
C THR A 122 -11.18 -5.74 10.46
N ALA A 123 -10.54 -6.17 9.35
CA ALA A 123 -10.56 -7.56 8.94
C ALA A 123 -9.92 -8.48 10.00
N CYS A 124 -8.78 -8.10 10.57
CA CYS A 124 -8.14 -8.84 11.67
C CYS A 124 -9.01 -8.87 12.94
N GLN A 125 -9.74 -7.79 13.24
CA GLN A 125 -10.69 -7.74 14.36
C GLN A 125 -11.87 -8.68 14.16
N LEU A 126 -12.44 -8.73 12.96
CA LEU A 126 -13.60 -9.57 12.62
C LEU A 126 -13.34 -11.06 12.85
N ILE A 127 -12.10 -11.51 12.65
CA ILE A 127 -11.72 -12.90 12.89
C ILE A 127 -11.20 -13.13 14.33
N GLY A 128 -11.08 -12.08 15.15
CA GLY A 128 -10.51 -12.19 16.49
C GLY A 128 -9.03 -12.60 16.47
N SER A 129 -8.24 -11.98 15.59
CA SER A 129 -6.80 -12.26 15.46
C SER A 129 -6.03 -11.72 16.68
N SER A 130 -5.11 -12.52 17.23
CA SER A 130 -4.33 -12.16 18.41
C SER A 130 -3.37 -10.99 18.18
N ASN A 131 -2.96 -10.75 16.94
CA ASN A 131 -2.02 -9.68 16.55
C ASN A 131 -2.71 -8.37 16.16
N VAL A 132 -4.02 -8.20 16.40
CA VAL A 132 -4.75 -6.95 16.07
C VAL A 132 -4.05 -5.72 16.65
N SER A 133 -3.54 -5.81 17.89
CA SER A 133 -2.86 -4.68 18.53
C SER A 133 -1.55 -4.30 17.82
N ASP A 134 -0.83 -5.27 17.27
CA ASP A 134 0.38 -5.03 16.48
C ASP A 134 0.01 -4.44 15.11
N VAL A 135 -1.05 -4.93 14.47
CA VAL A 135 -1.57 -4.33 13.23
C VAL A 135 -1.95 -2.86 13.45
N GLN A 136 -2.64 -2.54 14.54
CA GLN A 136 -2.97 -1.16 14.91
C GLN A 136 -1.70 -0.33 15.17
N ARG A 137 -0.72 -0.89 15.89
CA ARG A 137 0.55 -0.20 16.20
C ARG A 137 1.33 0.12 14.92
N ALA A 138 1.35 -0.78 13.93
CA ALA A 138 2.02 -0.58 12.65
C ALA A 138 1.56 0.70 11.94
N PHE A 139 0.29 1.07 12.08
CA PHE A 139 -0.30 2.25 11.45
C PHE A 139 -0.41 3.47 12.37
N SER A 140 -0.09 3.32 13.66
CA SER A 140 -0.14 4.41 14.65
C SER A 140 0.94 5.48 14.43
N ALA A 141 2.01 5.14 13.70
CA ALA A 141 3.11 6.06 13.37
C ALA A 141 2.69 7.23 12.47
N GLY A 142 1.46 7.23 11.95
CA GLY A 142 0.88 8.36 11.22
C GLY A 142 1.46 8.55 9.81
N SER A 143 2.11 7.54 9.24
CA SER A 143 2.55 7.65 7.84
C SER A 143 1.35 7.81 6.92
N ARG A 144 1.41 8.86 6.11
CA ARG A 144 0.36 9.21 5.15
C ARG A 144 0.43 8.43 3.85
N VAL A 145 1.49 7.63 3.64
CA VAL A 145 1.68 6.88 2.39
C VAL A 145 0.44 6.06 2.02
N PHE A 146 -0.22 5.46 3.00
CA PHE A 146 -1.36 4.58 2.76
C PHE A 146 -2.62 5.32 2.30
N SER A 147 -2.82 6.58 2.72
CA SER A 147 -3.94 7.41 2.26
C SER A 147 -3.62 8.17 0.97
N ASP A 148 -2.37 8.62 0.84
CA ASP A 148 -1.97 9.57 -0.20
C ASP A 148 -1.53 8.86 -1.49
N LEU A 149 -0.85 7.71 -1.39
CA LEU A 149 -0.38 6.94 -2.55
C LEU A 149 -1.51 6.49 -3.50
N PRO A 150 -2.70 6.03 -3.03
CA PRO A 150 -3.83 5.73 -3.92
C PRO A 150 -4.26 6.91 -4.80
N VAL A 151 -4.13 8.16 -4.33
CA VAL A 151 -4.46 9.37 -5.10
C VAL A 151 -3.50 9.53 -6.28
N PHE A 152 -2.21 9.34 -6.06
CA PHE A 152 -1.21 9.35 -7.14
C PHE A 152 -1.42 8.20 -8.13
N ARG A 153 -1.74 6.99 -7.64
CA ARG A 153 -2.10 5.86 -8.50
C ARG A 153 -3.32 6.18 -9.36
N ASN A 154 -4.33 6.83 -8.80
CA ASN A 154 -5.54 7.23 -9.53
C ASN A 154 -5.21 8.25 -10.64
N PHE A 155 -4.33 9.21 -10.37
CA PHE A 155 -3.80 10.08 -11.42
C PHE A 155 -3.11 9.28 -12.52
N TYR A 156 -2.20 8.37 -12.20
CA TYR A 156 -1.47 7.62 -13.22
C TYR A 156 -2.34 6.64 -14.02
N ALA A 157 -3.42 6.13 -13.43
CA ALA A 157 -4.39 5.27 -14.12
C ALA A 157 -5.28 6.02 -15.12
N HIS A 158 -5.65 7.28 -14.84
CA HIS A 158 -6.64 8.02 -15.62
C HIS A 158 -6.11 9.26 -16.35
N ARG A 159 -5.08 9.91 -15.80
CA ARG A 159 -4.43 11.13 -16.31
C ARG A 159 -5.39 12.31 -16.57
N GLY A 160 -6.49 12.39 -15.83
CA GLY A 160 -7.46 13.49 -15.92
C GLY A 160 -7.04 14.74 -15.13
N GLN A 161 -7.59 15.89 -15.50
CA GLN A 161 -7.29 17.16 -14.81
C GLN A 161 -7.70 17.13 -13.33
N GLN A 162 -8.82 16.49 -12.99
CA GLN A 162 -9.29 16.37 -11.62
C GLN A 162 -8.36 15.51 -10.75
N THR A 163 -7.92 14.35 -11.26
CA THR A 163 -7.00 13.47 -10.52
C THR A 163 -5.60 14.08 -10.42
N GLN A 164 -5.19 14.86 -11.43
CA GLN A 164 -3.96 15.65 -11.36
C GLN A 164 -4.03 16.68 -10.24
N ARG A 165 -5.10 17.47 -10.16
CA ARG A 165 -5.28 18.48 -9.09
C ARG A 165 -5.24 17.80 -7.72
N ALA A 166 -6.01 16.73 -7.53
CA ALA A 166 -6.01 15.97 -6.28
C ALA A 166 -4.61 15.50 -5.86
N ALA A 167 -3.80 14.98 -6.79
CA ALA A 167 -2.42 14.57 -6.48
C ALA A 167 -1.49 15.75 -6.17
N VAL A 168 -1.66 16.89 -6.85
CA VAL A 168 -0.85 18.10 -6.60
C VAL A 168 -1.22 18.78 -5.28
N ASP A 169 -2.50 18.75 -4.90
CA ASP A 169 -2.97 19.33 -3.64
C ASP A 169 -2.37 18.60 -2.41
N LEU A 170 -1.98 17.34 -2.57
CA LEU A 170 -1.25 16.58 -1.53
C LEU A 170 0.20 17.03 -1.34
N ALA A 171 0.76 17.86 -2.24
CA ALA A 171 2.16 18.28 -2.14
C ALA A 171 2.43 19.05 -0.83
N SER A 172 1.61 20.05 -0.49
CA SER A 172 1.80 20.84 0.73
C SER A 172 1.65 20.00 2.00
N ILE A 173 0.69 19.07 1.99
CA ILE A 173 0.44 18.13 3.09
C ILE A 173 1.66 17.23 3.34
N ASN A 174 2.34 16.83 2.26
CA ASN A 174 3.58 16.05 2.31
C ASN A 174 4.83 16.94 2.41
N GLY A 175 4.72 18.20 2.82
CA GLY A 175 5.87 19.10 3.00
C GLY A 175 6.60 19.46 1.71
N VAL A 176 5.96 19.33 0.55
CA VAL A 176 6.52 19.65 -0.77
C VAL A 176 5.95 20.98 -1.28
N ALA A 177 6.83 21.86 -1.75
CA ALA A 177 6.42 23.10 -2.41
C ALA A 177 5.59 22.81 -3.68
N VAL A 178 4.36 23.34 -3.74
CA VAL A 178 3.38 23.13 -4.83
C VAL A 178 3.83 23.76 -6.15
N ARG A 179 4.55 24.89 -6.07
CA ARG A 179 4.98 25.64 -7.25
C ARG A 179 6.45 25.38 -7.56
N ARG A 180 6.78 25.40 -8.85
CA ARG A 180 8.15 25.46 -9.37
C ARG A 180 8.40 26.78 -10.08
N ARG A 181 9.64 27.25 -10.03
CA ARG A 181 10.09 28.40 -10.83
C ARG A 181 10.53 27.90 -12.20
N LEU A 182 10.02 28.51 -13.25
CA LEU A 182 10.39 28.24 -14.63
C LEU A 182 11.64 29.07 -15.02
N PRO A 183 12.39 28.67 -16.05
CA PRO A 183 13.58 29.42 -16.50
C PRO A 183 13.29 30.88 -16.85
N ASN A 184 12.08 31.18 -17.31
CA ASN A 184 11.63 32.54 -17.63
C ASN A 184 11.19 33.36 -16.40
N GLY A 185 11.47 32.89 -15.19
CA GLY A 185 11.11 33.56 -13.94
C GLY A 185 9.65 33.40 -13.49
N LYS A 186 8.77 32.84 -14.33
CA LYS A 186 7.36 32.58 -13.97
C LYS A 186 7.25 31.37 -13.03
N THR A 187 6.10 31.26 -12.34
CA THR A 187 5.79 30.08 -11.52
C THR A 187 4.74 29.20 -12.19
N ALA A 188 4.89 27.88 -12.08
CA ALA A 188 3.88 26.91 -12.49
C ALA A 188 3.64 25.89 -11.37
N ASN A 189 2.45 25.28 -11.35
CA ASN A 189 2.20 24.14 -10.48
C ASN A 189 3.09 22.97 -10.89
N LYS A 190 3.58 22.22 -9.89
CA LYS A 190 4.28 20.97 -10.13
C LYS A 190 3.33 19.94 -10.73
N ARG A 191 3.89 19.07 -11.55
CA ARG A 191 3.24 17.82 -12.00
C ARG A 191 3.31 16.78 -10.87
N PRO A 192 2.43 15.77 -10.86
CA PRO A 192 2.48 14.70 -9.86
C PRO A 192 3.84 13.99 -9.77
N SER A 193 4.52 13.76 -10.90
CA SER A 193 5.89 13.22 -10.95
C SER A 193 6.89 14.12 -10.22
N GLU A 194 6.80 15.44 -10.42
CA GLU A 194 7.65 16.42 -9.76
C GLU A 194 7.38 16.49 -8.25
N VAL A 195 6.14 16.28 -7.82
CA VAL A 195 5.80 16.17 -6.38
C VAL A 195 6.47 14.95 -5.77
N LEU A 196 6.36 13.78 -6.42
CA LEU A 196 6.95 12.53 -5.94
C LEU A 196 8.48 12.54 -5.90
N PHE A 197 9.13 13.30 -6.79
CA PHE A 197 10.59 13.51 -6.76
C PHE A 197 11.06 14.63 -5.85
N SER A 198 10.14 15.46 -5.37
CA SER A 198 10.54 16.53 -4.48
C SER A 198 10.92 15.97 -3.12
N GLN A 199 11.91 16.61 -2.51
CA GLN A 199 12.29 16.38 -1.12
C GLN A 199 11.30 17.13 -0.21
N PRO A 200 10.58 16.43 0.68
CA PRO A 200 9.78 17.07 1.71
C PRO A 200 10.62 17.89 2.69
N ILE A 201 10.02 18.91 3.30
CA ILE A 201 10.61 19.65 4.42
C ILE A 201 11.02 18.65 5.53
N ALA A 202 12.22 18.84 6.07
CA ALA A 202 12.81 17.99 7.12
C ALA A 202 13.10 16.52 6.75
N LYS A 203 12.89 16.13 5.48
CA LYS A 203 13.29 14.80 4.97
C LYS A 203 14.56 14.91 4.12
N ARG A 204 15.29 13.80 4.00
CA ARG A 204 16.56 13.74 3.23
C ARG A 204 16.37 13.12 1.86
N SER A 205 15.27 12.41 1.63
CA SER A 205 15.01 11.71 0.38
C SER A 205 13.78 12.29 -0.35
N PRO A 206 13.69 12.07 -1.67
CA PRO A 206 12.44 12.25 -2.41
C PRO A 206 11.25 11.54 -1.77
N LEU A 207 10.06 12.15 -1.86
CA LEU A 207 8.83 11.65 -1.25
C LEU A 207 8.54 10.18 -1.61
N LEU A 208 8.73 9.79 -2.87
CA LEU A 208 8.52 8.40 -3.30
C LEU A 208 9.45 7.40 -2.60
N LEU A 209 10.71 7.79 -2.32
CA LEU A 209 11.66 6.92 -1.63
C LEU A 209 11.31 6.78 -0.14
N GLU A 210 10.88 7.87 0.51
CA GLU A 210 10.37 7.81 1.89
C GLU A 210 9.15 6.89 1.98
N TRP A 211 8.22 6.99 1.03
CA TRP A 211 7.04 6.12 0.97
C TRP A 211 7.37 4.64 0.75
N LEU A 212 8.37 4.34 -0.07
CA LEU A 212 8.88 2.98 -0.25
C LEU A 212 9.49 2.44 1.05
N ASP A 213 10.21 3.28 1.80
CA ASP A 213 10.83 2.91 3.08
C ASP A 213 9.77 2.70 4.17
N ASP A 214 8.77 3.59 4.26
CA ASP A 214 7.64 3.46 5.19
C ASP A 214 6.86 2.17 4.97
N ILE A 215 6.55 1.83 3.70
CA ILE A 215 5.86 0.57 3.36
C ILE A 215 6.76 -0.62 3.69
N SER A 216 8.07 -0.55 3.40
CA SER A 216 9.01 -1.63 3.71
C SER A 216 9.11 -1.89 5.21
N PHE A 217 9.19 -0.82 6.02
CA PHE A 217 9.22 -0.93 7.48
C PHE A 217 7.92 -1.51 8.02
N THR A 218 6.78 -1.07 7.49
CA THR A 218 5.46 -1.57 7.91
C THR A 218 5.29 -3.06 7.59
N VAL A 219 5.75 -3.50 6.42
CA VAL A 219 5.75 -4.92 6.03
C VAL A 219 6.58 -5.75 6.99
N GLU A 220 7.80 -5.32 7.29
CA GLU A 220 8.71 -6.00 8.21
C GLU A 220 8.10 -6.09 9.62
N PHE A 221 7.61 -4.96 10.15
CA PHE A 221 6.98 -4.88 11.46
C PHE A 221 5.76 -5.81 11.59
N LEU A 222 4.91 -5.88 10.57
CA LEU A 222 3.71 -6.74 10.59
C LEU A 222 4.06 -8.24 10.58
N CYS A 223 5.22 -8.63 10.07
CA CYS A 223 5.64 -10.02 9.96
C CYS A 223 6.53 -10.51 11.12
N GLU A 224 6.86 -9.65 12.09
CA GLU A 224 7.60 -10.03 13.31
C GLU A 224 6.86 -11.03 14.19
#